data_AF-A0A7C7R3P5-F1
#
_entry.id   AF-A0A7C7R3P5-F1
#
_cell.length_a   1.000
_cell.length_b   1.000
_cell.length_c   1.000
_cell.angle_alpha   90.00
_cell.angle_beta   90.00
_cell.angle_gamma   90.00
#
_symmetry.space_group_name_H-M   'P 1'
#
loop_
_entity.id
_entity.type
_entity.pdbx_description
1 polymer ?
#
loop_
_entity_poly.entity_id
_entity_poly.type
_entity_poly.pdbx_seq_one_letter_code
_entity_poly.pdbx_strand_id
1 'polypeptide(L)'
;MVRLSLFAGVVAAWLVVLHAGASGAERRQLDAETLRAGLRTTTIEENGFIDRVLALVDKGRLPAGVVYRVFLWARQKPKNKFQYFRRAMIILAARRGIRL
;
A
#
# COMPACT_ATOMS: atom_id res chain seq x y z
N MET A 1 -0.03 35.87 -39.45
CA MET A 1 0.97 34.91 -38.90
C MET A 1 1.41 35.41 -37.53
N VAL A 2 0.89 34.84 -36.43
CA VAL A 2 1.34 35.15 -35.06
C VAL A 2 1.80 33.85 -34.42
N ARG A 3 3.10 33.75 -34.13
CA ARG A 3 3.71 32.64 -33.40
C ARG A 3 3.36 32.77 -31.91
N LEU A 4 2.53 31.86 -31.42
CA LEU A 4 2.13 31.77 -30.02
C LEU A 4 3.17 30.94 -29.26
N SER A 5 3.98 31.61 -28.43
CA SER A 5 5.06 31.01 -27.64
C SER A 5 4.65 30.85 -26.17
N LEU A 6 5.05 29.71 -25.60
CA LEU A 6 5.56 29.53 -24.23
C LEU A 6 4.66 29.93 -23.04
N PHE A 7 3.79 29.02 -22.57
CA PHE A 7 3.34 28.97 -21.16
C PHE A 7 2.96 27.54 -20.72
N ALA A 8 3.87 26.56 -20.83
CA ALA A 8 3.63 25.17 -20.38
C ALA A 8 4.52 24.74 -19.20
N GLY A 9 5.20 25.67 -18.52
CA GLY A 9 6.24 25.34 -17.52
C GLY A 9 5.79 25.33 -16.06
N VAL A 10 4.71 26.01 -15.67
CA VAL A 10 4.45 26.34 -14.25
C VAL A 10 3.40 25.44 -13.58
N VAL A 11 2.60 24.69 -14.35
CA VAL A 11 1.48 23.90 -13.78
C VAL A 11 1.95 22.56 -13.19
N ALA A 12 3.10 22.02 -13.61
CA ALA A 12 3.54 20.67 -13.22
C ALA A 12 4.09 20.59 -11.77
N ALA A 13 4.55 21.70 -11.18
CA ALA A 13 5.22 21.68 -9.88
C ALA A 13 4.26 21.61 -8.67
N TRP A 14 2.99 22.00 -8.84
CA TRP A 14 2.02 22.00 -7.74
C TRP A 14 1.33 20.63 -7.51
N LEU A 15 1.46 19.69 -8.43
CA LEU A 15 0.81 18.36 -8.34
C LEU A 15 1.62 17.31 -7.57
N VAL A 16 2.91 17.55 -7.31
CA VAL A 16 3.80 16.54 -6.70
C VAL A 16 3.73 16.53 -5.16
N VAL A 17 3.41 17.67 -4.53
CA VAL A 17 3.52 17.81 -3.07
C VAL A 17 2.38 17.15 -2.29
N LEU A 18 1.20 16.95 -2.89
CA LEU A 18 0.03 16.41 -2.18
C LEU A 18 0.05 14.89 -1.95
N HIS A 19 0.93 14.13 -2.61
CA HIS A 19 0.97 12.66 -2.46
C HIS A 19 1.89 12.16 -1.34
N ALA A 20 2.79 13.00 -0.82
CA ALA A 20 3.76 12.58 0.19
C ALA A 20 3.15 12.46 1.60
N GLY A 21 2.23 13.36 1.97
CA GLY A 21 1.66 13.44 3.33
C GLY A 21 0.85 12.21 3.75
N ALA A 22 0.06 11.63 2.84
CA ALA A 22 -0.76 10.44 3.14
C ALA A 22 0.10 9.22 3.51
N SER A 23 1.24 9.05 2.83
CA SER A 23 2.11 7.88 2.99
C SER A 23 2.74 7.76 4.38
N GLY A 24 3.04 8.88 5.04
CA GLY A 24 3.68 8.90 6.37
C GLY A 24 2.74 8.62 7.53
N ALA A 25 1.47 9.00 7.42
CA ALA A 25 0.43 8.65 8.40
C ALA A 25 0.01 7.18 8.26
N GLU A 26 -0.16 6.71 7.02
CA GLU A 26 -0.49 5.31 6.73
C GLU A 26 0.63 4.35 7.19
N ARG A 27 1.91 4.70 7.01
CA ARG A 27 3.03 3.92 7.56
C ARG A 27 2.94 3.75 9.07
N ARG A 28 2.60 4.81 9.81
CA ARG A 28 2.45 4.75 11.27
C ARG A 28 1.31 3.84 11.73
N GLN A 29 0.33 3.57 10.86
CA GLN A 29 -0.82 2.70 11.15
C GLN A 29 -0.61 1.26 10.65
N LEU A 30 0.53 0.95 10.02
CA LEU A 30 0.88 -0.38 9.52
C LEU A 30 1.87 -1.07 10.46
N ASP A 31 1.48 -1.29 11.71
CA ASP A 31 2.25 -2.15 12.62
C ASP A 31 1.81 -3.62 12.50
N ALA A 32 2.74 -4.54 12.76
CA ALA A 32 2.51 -5.97 12.59
C ALA A 32 1.38 -6.50 13.49
N GLU A 33 1.27 -6.01 14.72
CA GLU A 33 0.28 -6.46 15.70
C GLU A 33 -1.13 -6.07 15.27
N THR A 34 -1.33 -4.82 14.83
CA THR A 34 -2.59 -4.30 14.27
C THR A 34 -3.01 -5.10 13.04
N LEU A 35 -2.08 -5.42 12.13
CA LEU A 35 -2.40 -6.20 10.94
C LEU A 35 -2.82 -7.63 11.32
N ARG A 36 -2.03 -8.30 12.16
CA ARG A 36 -2.31 -9.68 12.62
C ARG A 36 -3.65 -9.76 13.35
N ALA A 37 -3.90 -8.85 14.29
CA ALA A 37 -5.15 -8.78 15.05
C ALA A 37 -6.35 -8.46 14.14
N GLY A 38 -6.22 -7.45 13.27
CA GLY A 38 -7.31 -7.03 12.37
C GLY A 38 -7.66 -8.07 11.31
N LEU A 39 -6.68 -8.85 10.85
CA LEU A 39 -6.85 -9.93 9.88
C LEU A 39 -7.11 -11.30 10.51
N ARG A 40 -7.02 -11.41 11.84
CA ARG A 40 -7.16 -12.65 12.60
C ARG A 40 -6.22 -13.75 12.11
N THR A 41 -4.93 -13.42 11.97
CA THR A 41 -3.92 -14.42 11.64
C THR A 41 -3.76 -15.41 12.79
N THR A 42 -3.47 -16.67 12.46
CA THR A 42 -3.43 -17.78 13.43
C THR A 42 -2.19 -18.64 13.29
N THR A 43 -1.59 -18.71 12.11
CA THR A 43 -0.41 -19.54 11.87
C THR A 43 0.88 -18.73 11.75
N ILE A 44 2.01 -19.40 11.94
CA ILE A 44 3.34 -18.79 11.79
C ILE A 44 3.54 -18.32 10.34
N GLU A 45 3.02 -19.06 9.36
CA GLU A 45 3.09 -18.70 7.94
C GLU A 45 2.27 -17.45 7.63
N GLU A 46 1.08 -17.31 8.22
CA GLU A 46 0.27 -16.10 8.06
C GLU A 46 0.98 -14.87 8.64
N ASN A 47 1.57 -15.01 9.83
CA ASN A 47 2.36 -13.95 10.45
C ASN A 47 3.60 -13.60 9.61
N GLY A 48 4.33 -14.60 9.12
CA GLY A 48 5.50 -14.39 8.26
C GLY A 48 5.16 -13.74 6.92
N PHE A 49 3.95 -13.96 6.39
CA PHE A 49 3.47 -13.22 5.23
C PHE A 49 3.27 -11.73 5.53
N ILE A 50 2.68 -11.38 6.67
CA ILE A 50 2.53 -9.98 7.11
C ILE A 50 3.91 -9.31 7.25
N ASP A 51 4.86 -9.99 7.88
CA ASP A 51 6.21 -9.46 8.09
C ASP A 51 6.93 -9.19 6.76
N ARG A 52 6.79 -10.11 5.79
CA ARG A 52 7.32 -9.92 4.44
C ARG A 52 6.71 -8.71 3.73
N VAL A 53 5.39 -8.50 3.87
CA VAL A 53 4.70 -7.33 3.29
C VAL A 53 5.22 -6.04 3.91
N LEU A 54 5.33 -5.97 5.24
CA LEU A 54 5.84 -4.78 5.94
C LEU A 54 7.29 -4.49 5.59
N ALA A 55 8.15 -5.51 5.52
CA ALA A 55 9.53 -5.35 5.09
C ALA A 55 9.65 -4.75 3.66
N LEU A 56 8.71 -5.06 2.76
CA LEU A 56 8.66 -4.45 1.43
C LEU A 56 8.14 -3.01 1.45
N VAL A 57 7.29 -2.66 2.41
CA VAL A 57 6.85 -1.28 2.65
C VAL A 57 8.01 -0.44 3.19
N ASP A 58 8.77 -0.96 4.15
CA ASP A 58 9.93 -0.29 4.74
C ASP A 58 11.02 -0.04 3.69
N LYS A 59 11.25 -1.01 2.80
CA LYS A 59 12.14 -0.88 1.65
C LYS A 59 11.60 0.05 0.54
N GLY A 60 10.41 0.63 0.71
CA GLY A 60 9.77 1.48 -0.29
C GLY A 60 9.40 0.76 -1.59
N ARG A 61 9.43 -0.59 -1.60
CA ARG A 61 9.07 -1.41 -2.76
C ARG A 61 7.57 -1.54 -2.90
N LEU A 62 6.86 -1.53 -1.77
CA LEU A 62 5.42 -1.58 -1.72
C LEU A 62 4.87 -0.29 -1.08
N PRO A 63 3.95 0.43 -1.74
CA PRO A 63 3.41 1.65 -1.13
C PRO A 63 2.57 1.33 0.10
N ALA A 64 2.88 1.97 1.24
CA ALA A 64 2.15 1.82 2.50
C ALA A 64 0.63 2.00 2.31
N GLY A 65 0.20 3.05 1.62
CA GLY A 65 -1.22 3.29 1.36
C GLY A 65 -1.94 2.20 0.59
N VAL A 66 -1.24 1.46 -0.28
CA VAL A 66 -1.83 0.30 -0.96
C VAL A 66 -2.10 -0.81 0.06
N VAL A 67 -1.13 -1.13 0.91
CA VAL A 67 -1.27 -2.13 1.97
C VAL A 67 -2.38 -1.74 2.93
N TYR A 68 -2.39 -0.49 3.38
CA TYR A 68 -3.38 0.03 4.32
C TYR A 68 -4.80 -0.05 3.76
N ARG A 69 -5.02 0.37 2.51
CA ARG A 69 -6.34 0.26 1.85
C ARG A 69 -6.79 -1.20 1.72
N VAL A 70 -5.89 -2.12 1.37
CA VAL A 70 -6.22 -3.55 1.28
C VAL A 70 -6.53 -4.12 2.67
N PHE A 71 -5.79 -3.73 3.70
CA PHE A 71 -6.07 -4.09 5.08
C PHE A 71 -7.46 -3.63 5.52
N LEU A 72 -7.81 -2.36 5.29
CA LEU A 72 -9.14 -1.83 5.62
C LEU A 72 -10.26 -2.58 4.90
N TRP A 73 -10.07 -2.95 3.63
CA TRP A 73 -11.06 -3.76 2.90
C TRP A 73 -11.14 -5.20 3.41
N ALA A 74 -10.00 -5.83 3.68
CA ALA A 74 -9.94 -7.23 4.12
C ALA A 74 -10.47 -7.41 5.56
N ARG A 75 -10.21 -6.45 6.46
CA ARG A 75 -10.68 -6.53 7.85
C ARG A 75 -12.21 -6.49 7.97
N GLN A 76 -12.91 -5.97 6.95
CA GLN A 76 -14.38 -5.92 6.88
C GLN A 76 -15.00 -7.24 6.44
N LYS A 77 -14.22 -8.23 5.97
CA LYS A 77 -14.76 -9.51 5.53
C LYS A 77 -15.29 -10.34 6.72
N PRO A 78 -16.40 -11.07 6.58
CA PRO A 78 -16.99 -11.81 7.69
C PRO A 78 -16.12 -12.99 8.16
N LYS A 79 -15.44 -13.66 7.23
CA LYS A 79 -14.52 -14.79 7.47
C LYS A 79 -13.31 -14.69 6.56
N ASN A 80 -12.25 -15.45 6.88
CA ASN A 80 -11.05 -15.59 6.06
C ASN A 80 -10.37 -14.25 5.69
N LYS A 81 -10.39 -13.27 6.62
CA LYS A 81 -9.90 -11.90 6.39
C LYS A 81 -8.46 -11.89 5.87
N PHE A 82 -7.57 -12.65 6.51
CA PHE A 82 -6.20 -12.81 6.05
C PHE A 82 -6.11 -13.36 4.61
N GLN A 83 -6.91 -14.37 4.26
CA GLN A 83 -6.86 -14.97 2.92
C GLN A 83 -7.26 -13.98 1.82
N TYR A 84 -8.26 -13.13 2.09
CA TYR A 84 -8.61 -12.01 1.19
C TYR A 84 -7.47 -11.00 1.07
N PHE A 85 -6.87 -10.62 2.19
CA PHE A 85 -5.72 -9.73 2.21
C PHE A 85 -4.56 -10.29 1.37
N ARG A 86 -4.15 -11.53 1.65
CA ARG A 86 -3.06 -12.23 0.95
C ARG A 86 -3.30 -12.26 -0.56
N ARG A 87 -4.49 -12.66 -1.00
CA ARG A 87 -4.82 -12.73 -2.43
C ARG A 87 -4.77 -11.37 -3.12
N ALA A 88 -5.34 -10.34 -2.49
CA ALA A 88 -5.28 -8.98 -3.02
C ALA A 88 -3.84 -8.46 -3.10
N MET A 89 -3.04 -8.71 -2.06
CA MET A 89 -1.63 -8.30 -2.02
C MET A 89 -0.79 -8.99 -3.09
N ILE A 90 -0.97 -10.30 -3.30
CA ILE A 90 -0.27 -11.04 -4.36
C ILE A 90 -0.58 -10.43 -5.74
N ILE A 91 -1.85 -10.15 -6.03
CA ILE A 91 -2.27 -9.55 -7.32
C ILE A 91 -1.66 -8.15 -7.49
N LEU A 92 -1.75 -7.31 -6.47
CA LEU A 92 -1.28 -5.92 -6.54
C LEU A 92 0.24 -5.80 -6.57
N ALA A 93 0.95 -6.72 -5.91
CA ALA A 93 2.40 -6.84 -5.95
C ALA A 93 2.86 -7.34 -7.33
N ALA A 94 2.19 -8.34 -7.90
CA ALA A 94 2.51 -8.87 -9.23
C ALA A 94 2.40 -7.78 -10.31
N ARG A 95 1.37 -6.92 -10.23
CA ARG A 95 1.23 -5.74 -11.12
C ARG A 95 2.38 -4.74 -11.03
N ARG A 96 3.20 -4.81 -9.98
CA ARG A 96 4.38 -3.98 -9.74
C ARG A 96 5.69 -4.74 -9.97
N GLY A 97 5.62 -5.96 -10.52
CA GLY A 97 6.79 -6.82 -10.71
C GLY A 97 7.36 -7.42 -9.42
N ILE A 98 6.58 -7.45 -8.34
CA ILE A 98 6.99 -7.97 -7.02
C ILE A 98 6.30 -9.31 -6.77
N ARG A 99 7.05 -10.30 -6.29
CA ARG A 99 6.54 -11.62 -5.90
C ARG A 99 6.51 -11.74 -4.37
N LEU A 100 5.36 -12.14 -3.83
CA LEU A 100 5.10 -12.32 -2.40
C LEU A 100 5.01 -13.80 -2.01
#